data_AF-A0A3N5TBP3-F1
#
_entry.id   AF-A0A3N5TBP3-F1
#
_cell.length_a   1.000
_cell.length_b   1.000
_cell.length_c   1.000
_cell.angle_alpha   90.00
_cell.angle_beta   90.00
_cell.angle_gamma   90.00
#
_symmetry.space_group_name_H-M   'P 1'
#
loop_
_entity.id
_entity.type
_entity.pdbx_description
1 polymer ?
#
loop_
_entity_poly.entity_id
_entity_poly.type
_entity_poly.pdbx_seq_one_letter_code
_entity_poly.pdbx_strand_id
1 'polypeptide(L)'
;MESSDKPTVLLEYYLKRLKLATMLKEYAAVAKLCGQERADYLIFLLRLVEREALRREQRAAERRIIAANFPVIRVIDTFDFKAQPSINEPLIRELLRGEYVSRKENILLVGNSGTGKTHLASALAFAACSQGRKVRYYTVMDLVTEL
;
A
#
# COMPACT_ATOMS: atom_id res chain seq x y z
N MET A 1 33.53 -8.48 -21.86
CA MET A 1 32.36 -9.33 -21.55
C MET A 1 32.82 -10.30 -20.49
N GLU A 2 32.80 -9.85 -19.24
CA GLU A 2 33.29 -10.65 -18.11
C GLU A 2 32.38 -11.86 -17.90
N SER A 3 33.01 -13.02 -17.77
CA SER A 3 32.38 -14.26 -17.35
C SER A 3 31.62 -14.00 -16.05
N SER A 4 30.29 -13.99 -16.11
CA SER A 4 29.46 -13.94 -14.90
C SER A 4 29.87 -15.11 -14.02
N ASP A 5 30.36 -14.81 -12.81
CA ASP A 5 30.84 -15.81 -11.86
C ASP A 5 29.71 -16.81 -11.57
N LYS A 6 30.00 -18.12 -11.63
CA LYS A 6 28.98 -19.18 -11.51
C LYS A 6 28.05 -19.01 -10.30
N PRO A 7 28.53 -18.56 -9.12
CA PRO A 7 27.68 -18.28 -7.97
C PRO A 7 26.64 -17.19 -8.22
N THR A 8 27.01 -16.12 -8.94
CA THR A 8 26.12 -15.00 -9.26
C THR A 8 25.01 -15.44 -10.22
N VAL A 9 25.35 -16.23 -11.24
CA VAL A 9 24.35 -16.78 -12.18
C VAL A 9 23.34 -17.66 -11.45
N LEU A 10 23.80 -18.54 -10.55
CA LEU A 10 22.93 -19.40 -9.77
C LEU A 10 22.04 -18.59 -8.81
N LEU A 11 22.59 -17.58 -8.15
CA LEU A 11 21.84 -16.67 -7.29
C LEU A 11 20.70 -16.00 -8.07
N GLU A 12 20.99 -15.38 -9.20
CA GLU A 12 19.98 -14.71 -10.02
C GLU A 12 18.90 -15.67 -10.53
N TYR A 13 19.30 -16.89 -10.92
CA TYR A 13 18.36 -17.95 -11.30
C TYR A 13 17.38 -18.28 -10.15
N TYR A 14 17.89 -18.49 -8.94
CA TYR A 14 17.04 -18.80 -7.78
C TYR A 14 16.17 -17.61 -7.35
N LEU A 15 16.69 -16.38 -7.38
CA LEU A 15 15.91 -15.18 -7.08
C LEU A 15 14.75 -14.98 -8.06
N LYS A 16 14.99 -15.23 -9.36
CA LYS A 16 13.92 -15.24 -10.39
C LYS A 16 12.89 -16.33 -10.10
N ARG A 17 13.33 -17.57 -9.84
CA ARG A 17 12.44 -18.71 -9.56
C ARG A 17 11.55 -18.50 -8.34
N LEU A 18 12.10 -17.89 -7.29
CA LEU A 18 11.39 -17.57 -6.05
C LEU A 18 10.55 -16.26 -6.12
N LYS A 19 10.55 -15.59 -7.29
CA LYS A 19 9.87 -14.32 -7.52
C LYS A 19 10.33 -13.20 -6.56
N LEU A 20 11.61 -13.20 -6.19
CA LEU A 20 12.24 -12.22 -5.30
C LEU A 20 12.77 -11.04 -6.14
N ALA A 21 11.83 -10.26 -6.70
CA ALA A 21 12.14 -9.30 -7.74
C ALA A 21 12.96 -8.10 -7.25
N THR A 22 12.75 -7.66 -6.01
CA THR A 22 13.51 -6.57 -5.40
C THR A 22 14.91 -7.04 -5.06
N MET A 23 15.05 -8.23 -4.46
CA MET A 23 16.38 -8.83 -4.23
C MET A 23 17.16 -8.99 -5.53
N LEU A 24 16.54 -9.53 -6.58
CA LEU A 24 17.18 -9.69 -7.90
C LEU A 24 17.72 -8.37 -8.44
N LYS A 25 17.00 -7.27 -8.22
CA LYS A 25 17.39 -5.93 -8.68
C LYS A 25 18.47 -5.30 -7.79
N GLU A 26 18.45 -5.56 -6.49
CA GLU A 26 19.20 -4.78 -5.50
C GLU A 26 20.34 -5.53 -4.80
N TYR A 27 20.46 -6.85 -4.93
CA TYR A 27 21.45 -7.66 -4.20
C TYR A 27 22.88 -7.13 -4.35
N ALA A 28 23.29 -6.76 -5.57
CA ALA A 28 24.64 -6.27 -5.84
C ALA A 28 24.90 -4.91 -5.16
N ALA A 29 23.92 -4.01 -5.19
CA ALA A 29 24.02 -2.70 -4.55
C ALA A 29 24.08 -2.81 -3.02
N VAL A 30 23.24 -3.68 -2.44
CA VAL A 30 23.23 -3.92 -0.99
C VAL A 30 24.51 -4.64 -0.55
N ALA A 31 25.03 -5.59 -1.33
CA ALA A 31 26.29 -6.27 -1.04
C ALA A 31 27.47 -5.28 -1.02
N LYS A 32 27.54 -4.37 -2.00
CA LYS A 32 28.55 -3.32 -2.04
C LYS A 32 28.48 -2.41 -0.82
N LEU A 33 27.28 -1.97 -0.45
CA LEU A 33 27.07 -1.11 0.72
C LEU A 33 27.47 -1.83 2.03
N CYS A 34 27.01 -3.05 2.23
CA CYS A 34 27.36 -3.85 3.41
C CYS A 34 28.86 -4.13 3.50
N GLY A 35 29.54 -4.35 2.36
CA GLY A 35 31.00 -4.49 2.33
C GLY A 35 31.73 -3.23 2.79
N GLN A 36 31.25 -2.04 2.40
CA GLN A 36 31.81 -0.75 2.86
C GLN A 36 31.60 -0.52 4.35
N GLU A 37 30.42 -0.90 4.87
CA GLU A 37 30.07 -0.77 6.29
C GLU A 37 30.67 -1.89 7.17
N ARG A 38 31.37 -2.87 6.57
CA ARG A 38 31.82 -4.10 7.25
C ARG A 38 30.70 -4.81 8.01
N ALA A 39 29.49 -4.77 7.44
CA ALA A 39 28.33 -5.43 8.00
C ALA A 39 28.46 -6.95 7.88
N ASP A 40 27.99 -7.68 8.89
CA ASP A 40 27.96 -9.14 8.88
C ASP A 40 26.98 -9.67 7.82
N TYR A 41 27.15 -10.93 7.40
CA TYR A 41 26.32 -11.61 6.42
C TYR A 41 24.85 -11.64 6.83
N LEU A 42 24.55 -11.76 8.12
CA LEU A 42 23.18 -11.71 8.63
C LEU A 42 22.54 -10.33 8.40
N ILE A 43 23.31 -9.24 8.53
CA ILE A 43 22.82 -7.87 8.28
C ILE A 43 22.55 -7.68 6.78
N PHE A 44 23.43 -8.18 5.92
CA PHE A 44 23.23 -8.16 4.47
C PHE A 44 21.93 -8.88 4.08
N LEU A 45 21.72 -10.10 4.59
CA LEU A 45 20.52 -10.88 4.30
C LEU A 45 19.26 -10.19 4.84
N LEU A 46 19.29 -9.69 6.08
CA LEU A 46 18.17 -8.97 6.70
C LEU A 46 17.75 -7.77 5.84
N ARG A 47 18.70 -6.93 5.43
CA ARG A 47 18.41 -5.74 4.62
C ARG A 47 17.79 -6.09 3.26
N LEU A 48 18.22 -7.19 2.64
CA LEU A 48 17.61 -7.64 1.39
C LEU A 48 16.19 -8.16 1.60
N VAL A 49 15.96 -8.96 2.65
CA VAL A 49 14.64 -9.53 2.97
C VAL A 49 13.66 -8.43 3.33
N GLU A 50 14.05 -7.45 4.14
CA GLU A 50 13.19 -6.31 4.49
C GLU A 50 12.76 -5.52 3.25
N ARG A 51 13.69 -5.19 2.36
CA ARG A 51 13.38 -4.46 1.12
C ARG A 51 12.40 -5.24 0.23
N GLU A 52 12.59 -6.55 0.10
CA GLU A 52 11.67 -7.40 -0.65
C GLU A 52 10.27 -7.43 0.00
N ALA A 53 10.20 -7.60 1.32
CA ALA A 53 8.95 -7.62 2.06
C ALA A 53 8.18 -6.31 1.91
N LEU A 54 8.83 -5.17 2.19
CA LEU A 54 8.24 -3.83 2.07
C LEU A 54 7.74 -3.55 0.65
N ARG A 55 8.54 -3.90 -0.38
CA ARG A 55 8.13 -3.68 -1.77
C ARG A 55 6.96 -4.57 -2.18
N ARG A 56 6.87 -5.80 -1.66
CA ARG A 56 5.73 -6.71 -1.89
C ARG A 56 4.47 -6.19 -1.24
N GLU A 57 4.55 -5.70 -0.01
CA GLU A 57 3.42 -5.06 0.69
C GLU A 57 2.92 -3.83 -0.07
N GLN A 58 3.84 -2.95 -0.48
CA GLN A 58 3.51 -1.77 -1.27
C GLN A 58 2.82 -2.14 -2.60
N ARG A 59 3.37 -3.09 -3.36
CA ARG A 59 2.74 -3.57 -4.62
C ARG A 59 1.39 -4.23 -4.37
N ALA A 60 1.20 -4.91 -3.24
CA ALA A 60 -0.09 -5.47 -2.89
C ALA A 60 -1.11 -4.37 -2.61
N ALA A 61 -0.74 -3.33 -1.87
CA ALA A 61 -1.59 -2.16 -1.63
C ALA A 61 -1.92 -1.42 -2.93
N GLU A 62 -0.93 -1.12 -3.78
CA GLU A 62 -1.10 -0.49 -5.10
C GLU A 62 -2.10 -1.29 -5.97
N ARG A 63 -1.98 -2.62 -6.01
CA ARG A 63 -2.92 -3.47 -6.75
C ARG A 63 -4.34 -3.40 -6.20
N ARG A 64 -4.52 -3.34 -4.87
CA ARG A 64 -5.86 -3.19 -4.26
C ARG A 64 -6.46 -1.82 -4.55
N ILE A 65 -5.65 -0.77 -4.50
CA ILE A 65 -6.05 0.60 -4.85
C ILE A 65 -6.56 0.66 -6.29
N ILE A 66 -5.80 0.10 -7.24
CA ILE A 66 -6.20 0.03 -8.65
C ILE A 66 -7.49 -0.79 -8.81
N ALA A 67 -7.56 -1.96 -8.16
CA ALA A 67 -8.73 -2.84 -8.25
C ALA A 67 -10.01 -2.25 -7.64
N ALA A 68 -9.89 -1.34 -6.68
CA ALA A 68 -11.03 -0.71 -6.03
C ALA A 68 -11.72 0.35 -6.92
N ASN A 69 -11.04 0.83 -7.97
CA ASN A 69 -11.59 1.65 -9.05
C ASN A 69 -12.35 2.91 -8.58
N PHE A 70 -11.87 3.59 -7.54
CA PHE A 70 -12.47 4.86 -7.11
C PHE A 70 -12.15 5.99 -8.12
N PRO A 71 -13.08 6.92 -8.40
CA PRO A 71 -12.94 7.94 -9.44
C PRO A 71 -11.73 8.87 -9.25
N VAL A 72 -11.43 9.20 -8.00
CA VAL A 72 -10.30 10.05 -7.62
C VAL A 72 -9.65 9.48 -6.37
N ILE A 73 -8.32 9.30 -6.43
CA ILE A 73 -7.51 8.93 -5.28
C ILE A 73 -7.40 10.17 -4.38
N ARG A 74 -8.05 10.12 -3.22
CA ARG A 74 -7.94 11.14 -2.17
C ARG A 74 -7.43 10.46 -0.92
N VAL A 75 -6.38 11.02 -0.33
CA VAL A 75 -5.86 10.59 0.97
C VAL A 75 -6.28 11.57 2.05
N ILE A 76 -6.30 11.13 3.30
CA ILE A 76 -6.74 11.99 4.40
C ILE A 76 -5.86 13.23 4.55
N ASP A 77 -4.57 13.12 4.26
CA ASP A 77 -3.60 14.22 4.38
C ASP A 77 -3.91 15.40 3.44
N THR A 78 -4.73 15.16 2.41
CA THR A 78 -5.20 16.20 1.47
C THR A 78 -6.54 16.82 1.88
N PHE A 79 -7.14 16.37 2.99
CA PHE A 79 -8.40 16.89 3.50
C PHE A 79 -8.15 18.06 4.46
N ASP A 80 -8.72 19.23 4.15
CA ASP A 80 -8.63 20.38 5.04
C ASP A 80 -9.78 20.39 6.05
N PHE A 81 -9.49 19.92 7.27
CA PHE A 81 -10.44 19.96 8.38
C PHE A 81 -10.78 21.38 8.84
N LYS A 82 -9.91 22.39 8.58
CA LYS A 82 -10.21 23.78 8.92
C LYS A 82 -11.28 24.36 8.00
N ALA A 83 -11.31 23.92 6.73
CA ALA A 83 -12.36 24.30 5.78
C ALA A 83 -13.71 23.64 6.09
N GLN A 84 -13.74 22.56 6.87
CA GLN A 84 -14.96 21.89 7.30
C GLN A 84 -14.94 21.56 8.81
N PRO A 85 -15.13 22.57 9.68
CA PRO A 85 -14.99 22.42 11.12
C PRO A 85 -16.10 21.58 11.77
N SER A 86 -17.19 21.33 11.06
CA SER A 86 -18.29 20.48 11.55
C SER A 86 -17.94 18.99 11.58
N ILE A 87 -16.86 18.57 10.90
CA ILE A 87 -16.41 17.18 10.90
C ILE A 87 -15.59 16.91 12.16
N ASN A 88 -15.97 15.84 12.86
CA ASN A 88 -15.20 15.31 13.99
C ASN A 88 -13.91 14.63 13.47
N GLU A 89 -12.83 15.40 13.37
CA GLU A 89 -11.51 14.91 12.95
C GLU A 89 -11.01 13.71 13.79
N PRO A 90 -11.08 13.72 15.13
CA PRO A 90 -10.72 12.56 15.95
C PRO A 90 -11.43 11.26 15.53
N LEU A 91 -12.75 11.33 15.29
CA LEU A 91 -13.53 10.18 14.84
C LEU A 91 -13.07 9.69 13.45
N ILE A 92 -12.83 10.61 12.50
CA ILE A 92 -12.33 10.21 11.17
C ILE A 92 -10.97 9.50 11.29
N ARG A 93 -10.07 10.00 12.14
CA ARG A 93 -8.76 9.38 12.39
C ARG A 93 -8.88 8.00 13.05
N GLU A 94 -9.86 7.80 13.92
CA GLU A 94 -10.19 6.48 14.47
C GLU A 94 -10.70 5.53 13.39
N LEU A 95 -11.68 5.97 12.59
CA LEU A 95 -12.24 5.17 11.48
C LEU A 95 -11.17 4.78 10.47
N LEU A 96 -10.18 5.65 10.20
CA LEU A 96 -9.06 5.34 9.32
C LEU A 96 -8.21 4.15 9.80
N ARG A 97 -8.28 3.74 11.07
CA ARG A 97 -7.62 2.50 11.55
C ARG A 97 -8.31 1.22 11.09
N GLY A 98 -9.55 1.33 10.60
CA GLY A 98 -10.27 0.23 9.95
C GLY A 98 -10.92 -0.77 10.90
N GLU A 99 -10.97 -0.52 12.21
CA GLU A 99 -11.60 -1.44 13.19
C GLU A 99 -13.08 -1.67 12.89
N TYR A 100 -13.79 -0.65 12.42
CA TYR A 100 -15.20 -0.73 12.03
C TYR A 100 -15.47 -1.86 11.02
N VAL A 101 -14.54 -2.11 10.09
CA VAL A 101 -14.69 -3.18 9.10
C VAL A 101 -14.59 -4.56 9.76
N SER A 102 -13.70 -4.71 10.75
CA SER A 102 -13.60 -5.97 11.53
C SER A 102 -14.84 -6.19 12.40
N ARG A 103 -15.42 -5.11 12.93
CA ARG A 103 -16.66 -5.12 13.71
C ARG A 103 -17.93 -5.23 12.87
N LYS A 104 -17.81 -5.16 11.53
CA LYS A 104 -18.92 -5.12 10.56
C LYS A 104 -19.87 -3.94 10.78
N GLU A 105 -19.31 -2.80 11.17
CA GLU A 105 -20.04 -1.56 11.37
C GLU A 105 -20.10 -0.76 10.07
N ASN A 106 -21.27 -0.17 9.79
CA ASN A 106 -21.48 0.66 8.62
C ASN A 106 -21.17 2.13 8.95
N ILE A 107 -20.47 2.82 8.05
CA ILE A 107 -20.26 4.26 8.15
C ILE A 107 -21.22 4.95 7.19
N LEU A 108 -22.03 5.86 7.71
CA LEU A 108 -22.90 6.73 6.92
C LEU A 108 -22.42 8.18 7.02
N LEU A 109 -22.04 8.77 5.89
CA LEU A 109 -21.65 10.18 5.81
C LEU A 109 -22.85 11.02 5.36
N VAL A 110 -23.37 11.86 6.27
CA VAL A 110 -24.57 12.69 6.02
C VAL A 110 -24.20 14.18 6.05
N GLY A 111 -24.75 14.95 5.11
CA GLY A 111 -24.58 16.41 5.07
C GLY A 111 -24.77 17.00 3.68
N ASN A 112 -24.79 18.33 3.60
CA ASN A 112 -25.00 19.08 2.35
C ASN A 112 -24.00 18.72 1.24
N SER A 113 -24.36 18.96 -0.02
CA SER A 113 -23.42 18.79 -1.12
C SER A 113 -22.15 19.64 -0.92
N GLY A 114 -21.01 19.17 -1.41
CA GLY A 114 -19.73 19.90 -1.31
C GLY A 114 -19.02 19.84 0.05
N THR A 115 -19.56 19.15 1.07
CA THR A 115 -18.95 19.08 2.41
C THR A 115 -17.79 18.07 2.53
N GLY A 116 -17.32 17.48 1.43
CA GLY A 116 -16.18 16.56 1.45
C GLY A 116 -16.50 15.08 1.70
N LYS A 117 -17.78 14.67 1.70
CA LYS A 117 -18.18 13.26 1.89
C LYS A 117 -17.48 12.29 0.94
N THR A 118 -17.43 12.61 -0.35
CA THR A 118 -16.75 11.78 -1.35
C THR A 118 -15.25 11.68 -1.08
N HIS A 119 -14.62 12.78 -0.61
CA HIS A 119 -13.21 12.77 -0.24
C HIS A 119 -12.99 11.85 0.95
N LEU A 120 -13.77 11.98 2.02
CA LEU A 120 -13.66 11.14 3.21
C LEU A 120 -13.90 9.65 2.89
N ALA A 121 -14.92 9.34 2.08
CA ALA A 121 -15.18 7.99 1.63
C ALA A 121 -14.00 7.40 0.86
N SER A 122 -13.43 8.16 -0.09
CA SER A 122 -12.23 7.75 -0.83
C SER A 122 -11.00 7.59 0.09
N ALA A 123 -10.83 8.45 1.09
CA ALA A 123 -9.73 8.36 2.04
C ALA A 123 -9.83 7.12 2.93
N LEU A 124 -11.04 6.80 3.43
CA LEU A 124 -11.31 5.58 4.18
C LEU A 124 -11.08 4.32 3.33
N ALA A 125 -11.54 4.34 2.07
CA ALA A 125 -11.31 3.26 1.12
C ALA A 125 -9.81 3.06 0.83
N PHE A 126 -9.07 4.14 0.61
CA PHE A 126 -7.62 4.10 0.40
C PHE A 126 -6.87 3.52 1.61
N ALA A 127 -7.25 3.95 2.82
CA ALA A 127 -6.68 3.42 4.07
C ALA A 127 -6.95 1.92 4.21
N ALA A 128 -8.17 1.46 3.91
CA ALA A 128 -8.52 0.04 3.93
C ALA A 128 -7.68 -0.78 2.93
N CYS A 129 -7.46 -0.28 1.70
CA CYS A 129 -6.58 -0.94 0.72
C CYS A 129 -5.13 -1.06 1.22
N SER A 130 -4.62 -0.01 1.86
CA SER A 130 -3.28 0.03 2.47
C SER A 130 -3.15 -0.96 3.63
N GLN A 131 -4.23 -1.19 4.38
CA GLN A 131 -4.31 -2.16 5.48
C GLN A 131 -4.52 -3.61 5.03
N GLY A 132 -4.43 -3.90 3.73
CA GLY A 132 -4.59 -5.27 3.26
C GLY A 132 -6.00 -5.67 2.83
N ARG A 133 -7.00 -4.78 3.00
CA ARG A 133 -8.41 -5.10 2.74
C ARG A 133 -8.75 -4.90 1.27
N LYS A 134 -9.60 -5.77 0.73
CA LYS A 134 -10.19 -5.58 -0.61
C LYS A 134 -11.33 -4.58 -0.49
N VAL A 135 -11.37 -3.62 -1.39
CA VAL A 135 -12.40 -2.56 -1.42
C VAL A 135 -13.00 -2.53 -2.82
N ARG A 136 -14.28 -2.17 -2.91
CA ARG A 136 -14.96 -1.82 -4.15
C ARG A 136 -15.65 -0.48 -3.95
N TYR A 137 -15.63 0.33 -4.99
CA TYR A 137 -16.30 1.62 -5.02
C TYR A 137 -17.40 1.57 -6.08
N TYR A 138 -18.59 2.01 -5.72
CA TYR A 138 -19.73 2.09 -6.64
C TYR A 138 -20.40 3.45 -6.49
N THR A 139 -20.76 4.06 -7.63
CA THR A 139 -21.85 5.04 -7.61
C THR A 139 -23.18 4.30 -7.48
N VAL A 140 -24.24 5.00 -7.10
CA VAL A 140 -25.58 4.39 -7.03
C VAL A 140 -25.98 3.81 -8.39
N MET A 141 -25.65 4.50 -9.48
CA MET A 141 -25.95 4.03 -10.83
C MET A 141 -25.18 2.76 -11.17
N ASP A 142 -23.88 2.71 -10.88
CA ASP A 142 -23.06 1.50 -11.11
C ASP A 142 -23.51 0.32 -10.26
N LEU A 143 -23.97 0.59 -9.04
CA LEU A 143 -24.45 -0.45 -8.14
C LEU A 143 -25.74 -1.09 -8.65
N VAL A 144 -26.66 -0.29 -9.22
CA VAL A 144 -27.93 -0.78 -9.76
C VAL A 144 -27.73 -1.53 -11.07
N THR A 145 -26.69 -1.24 -11.86
CA THR A 145 -26.40 -1.97 -13.10
C THR A 145 -25.61 -3.24 -12.89
N GLU A 146 -24.91 -3.40 -11.76
CA GLU A 146 -24.12 -4.60 -11.43
C GLU A 146 -24.90 -5.67 -10.63
N LEU A 147 -26.02 -5.29 -10.00
CA LEU A 147 -26.96 -6.17 -9.29
C LEU A 147 -28.13 -6.61 -10.17
#